data_AF-A0A3D5E3R8-F1
#
_entry.id   AF-A0A3D5E3R8-F1
#
_cell.length_a   1.000
_cell.length_b   1.000
_cell.length_c   1.000
_cell.angle_alpha   90.00
_cell.angle_beta   90.00
_cell.angle_gamma   90.00
#
_symmetry.space_group_name_H-M   'P 1'
#
loop_
_entity.id
_entity.type
_entity.pdbx_description
1 polymer ?
#
loop_
_entity_poly.entity_id
_entity_poly.type
_entity_poly.pdbx_seq_one_letter_code
_entity_poly.pdbx_strand_id
1 'polypeptide(L)'
;MTIANPAVPITRREFLYYVWGASIALFMAEMGGAFIWFALPRFKEGEFGGIITLPISDLPTPDSGPKDLPDVRIWLVNIGDARVGDNRQPNDYTVKPGVRALYKICVHLGCLYKWVPTNDRFESPCH
;
A
#
# COMPACT_ATOMS: atom_id res chain seq x y z
N MET A 1 -55.11 24.67 -34.79
CA MET A 1 -54.61 23.39 -35.32
C MET A 1 -53.16 23.60 -35.70
N THR A 2 -52.23 23.24 -34.82
CA THR A 2 -50.79 23.46 -35.02
C THR A 2 -50.24 22.24 -35.75
N ILE A 3 -49.72 22.44 -36.97
CA ILE A 3 -49.14 21.35 -37.76
C ILE A 3 -47.75 21.06 -37.18
N ALA A 4 -47.53 19.85 -36.67
CA ALA A 4 -46.21 19.42 -36.21
C ALA A 4 -45.29 19.25 -37.43
N ASN A 5 -44.12 19.87 -37.39
CA ASN A 5 -43.11 19.73 -38.44
C ASN A 5 -42.49 18.32 -38.34
N PRO A 6 -42.39 17.54 -39.42
CA PRO A 6 -41.79 16.22 -39.36
C PRO A 6 -40.30 16.33 -38.98
N ALA A 7 -39.86 15.46 -38.08
CA ALA A 7 -38.46 15.38 -37.69
C ALA A 7 -37.58 15.05 -38.92
N VAL A 8 -36.46 15.75 -39.06
CA VAL A 8 -35.51 15.51 -40.15
C VAL A 8 -34.92 14.09 -39.97
N PRO A 9 -35.04 13.19 -40.97
CA PRO A 9 -34.47 11.86 -40.88
C PRO A 9 -32.94 11.92 -40.82
N ILE A 10 -32.31 11.09 -39.98
CA ILE A 10 -30.85 10.97 -39.91
C ILE A 10 -30.29 10.55 -41.27
N THR A 11 -29.23 11.23 -41.69
CA THR A 11 -28.54 10.88 -42.94
C THR A 11 -27.63 9.66 -42.73
N ARG A 12 -27.35 8.90 -43.80
CA ARG A 12 -26.42 7.75 -43.74
C ARG A 12 -25.04 8.15 -43.20
N ARG A 13 -24.54 9.33 -43.56
CA ARG A 13 -23.24 9.85 -43.13
C ARG A 13 -23.25 10.20 -41.64
N GLU A 14 -24.30 10.85 -41.19
CA GLU A 14 -24.51 11.21 -39.78
C GLU A 14 -24.60 9.96 -38.90
N PHE A 15 -25.36 8.95 -39.32
CA PHE A 15 -25.40 7.66 -38.65
C PHE A 15 -24.00 7.04 -38.51
N LEU A 16 -23.21 7.02 -39.59
CA LEU A 16 -21.86 6.48 -39.57
C LEU A 16 -20.93 7.27 -38.63
N TYR A 17 -21.05 8.60 -38.57
CA TYR A 17 -20.26 9.40 -37.64
C TYR A 17 -20.64 9.17 -36.17
N TYR A 18 -21.93 8.98 -35.88
CA TYR A 18 -22.37 8.67 -34.52
C TYR A 18 -21.90 7.30 -34.06
N VAL A 19 -22.07 6.27 -34.89
CA VAL A 19 -21.56 4.93 -34.57
C VAL A 19 -20.05 4.97 -34.42
N TRP A 20 -19.34 5.65 -35.32
CA TRP A 20 -17.88 5.75 -35.23
C TRP A 20 -17.41 6.47 -33.96
N GLY A 21 -18.01 7.62 -33.64
CA GLY A 21 -17.71 8.36 -32.41
C GLY A 21 -18.03 7.56 -31.15
N ALA A 22 -19.17 6.87 -31.13
CA ALA A 22 -19.56 5.99 -30.02
C ALA A 22 -18.59 4.80 -29.87
N SER A 23 -18.15 4.20 -30.98
CA SER A 23 -17.15 3.13 -30.97
C SER A 23 -15.80 3.60 -30.43
N ILE A 24 -15.32 4.77 -30.86
CA ILE A 24 -14.09 5.36 -30.31
C ILE A 24 -14.25 5.60 -28.80
N ALA A 25 -15.36 6.22 -28.38
CA ALA A 25 -15.60 6.52 -26.98
C ALA A 25 -15.63 5.26 -26.11
N LEU A 26 -16.32 4.21 -26.57
CA LEU A 26 -16.36 2.92 -25.88
C LEU A 26 -14.96 2.29 -25.78
N PHE A 27 -14.23 2.24 -26.89
CA PHE A 27 -12.87 1.70 -26.91
C PHE A 27 -11.93 2.45 -25.94
N MET A 28 -11.99 3.78 -25.92
CA MET A 28 -11.19 4.59 -25.00
C MET A 28 -11.57 4.35 -23.54
N ALA A 29 -12.86 4.15 -23.24
CA ALA A 29 -13.32 3.82 -21.90
C ALA A 29 -12.83 2.44 -21.45
N GLU A 30 -12.90 1.42 -22.31
CA GLU A 30 -12.39 0.08 -22.02
C GLU A 30 -10.88 0.06 -21.81
N MET A 31 -10.13 0.70 -22.71
CA MET A 31 -8.68 0.82 -22.59
C MET A 31 -8.28 1.59 -21.33
N GLY A 32 -8.94 2.72 -21.04
CA GLY A 32 -8.72 3.49 -19.82
C GLY A 32 -9.00 2.66 -18.56
N GLY A 33 -10.11 1.92 -18.56
CA GLY A 33 -10.46 0.98 -17.49
C GLY A 33 -9.40 -0.11 -17.30
N ALA A 34 -8.92 -0.73 -18.38
CA ALA A 34 -7.88 -1.75 -18.34
C ALA A 34 -6.55 -1.20 -17.80
N PHE A 35 -6.15 0.00 -18.21
CA PHE A 35 -4.95 0.65 -17.70
C PHE A 35 -5.04 0.97 -16.20
N ILE A 36 -6.18 1.52 -15.76
CA ILE A 36 -6.41 1.78 -14.33
C ILE A 36 -6.35 0.47 -13.55
N TRP A 37 -7.07 -0.56 -14.01
CA TRP A 37 -7.08 -1.87 -13.37
C TRP A 37 -5.69 -2.51 -13.28
N PHE A 38 -4.88 -2.37 -14.33
CA PHE A 38 -3.50 -2.83 -14.34
C PHE A 38 -2.60 -2.05 -13.36
N ALA A 39 -2.81 -0.74 -13.23
CA ALA A 39 -2.03 0.12 -12.35
C ALA A 39 -2.37 -0.02 -10.86
N LEU A 40 -3.54 -0.60 -10.51
CA LEU A 40 -3.91 -0.86 -9.13
C LEU A 40 -2.95 -1.89 -8.49
N PRO A 41 -2.56 -1.71 -7.22
CA PRO A 41 -1.69 -2.63 -6.52
C PRO A 41 -2.37 -4.01 -6.39
N ARG A 42 -1.62 -5.08 -6.66
CA ARG A 42 -2.07 -6.46 -6.47
C ARG A 42 -1.40 -7.02 -5.22
N PHE A 43 -2.19 -7.46 -4.26
CA PHE A 43 -1.69 -8.10 -3.04
C PHE A 43 -1.69 -9.62 -3.26
N LYS A 44 -0.54 -10.25 -3.06
CA LYS A 44 -0.40 -11.70 -3.05
C LYS A 44 0.10 -12.15 -1.68
N GLU A 45 -0.23 -13.38 -1.31
CA GLU A 45 0.36 -14.00 -0.13
C GLU A 45 1.90 -14.03 -0.26
N GLY A 46 2.59 -13.68 0.83
CA GLY A 46 4.05 -13.54 0.85
C GLY A 46 4.59 -12.21 0.30
N GLU A 47 3.75 -11.36 -0.31
CA GLU A 47 4.15 -10.03 -0.78
C GLU A 47 3.68 -8.91 0.18
N PHE A 48 4.23 -7.72 -0.01
CA PHE A 48 3.80 -6.52 0.70
C PHE A 48 2.27 -6.33 0.60
N GLY A 49 1.59 -6.25 1.74
CA GLY A 49 0.14 -6.14 1.84
C GLY A 49 -0.61 -7.48 1.91
N GLY A 50 0.09 -8.62 1.87
CA GLY A 50 -0.45 -9.96 2.11
C GLY A 50 -0.11 -10.54 3.49
N ILE A 51 -0.52 -11.79 3.72
CA ILE A 51 -0.10 -12.58 4.89
C ILE A 51 1.33 -13.10 4.64
N ILE A 52 2.17 -13.03 5.68
CA ILE A 52 3.58 -13.45 5.61
C ILE A 52 3.78 -14.59 6.60
N THR A 53 4.21 -15.75 6.09
CA THR A 53 4.54 -16.91 6.93
C THR A 53 6.05 -16.99 7.11
N LEU A 54 6.49 -17.02 8.37
CA LEU A 54 7.90 -17.15 8.74
C LEU A 54 8.08 -18.35 9.66
N PRO A 55 9.16 -19.14 9.51
CA PRO A 55 9.48 -20.19 10.47
C PRO A 55 9.83 -19.58 11.84
N ILE A 56 9.53 -20.29 12.92
CA ILE A 56 9.80 -19.82 14.28
C ILE A 56 11.30 -19.53 14.49
N SER A 57 12.18 -20.28 13.81
CA SER A 57 13.63 -20.07 13.83
C SER A 57 14.07 -18.72 13.27
N ASP A 58 13.24 -18.06 12.47
CA ASP A 58 13.53 -16.75 11.90
C ASP A 58 13.19 -15.58 12.83
N LEU A 59 12.52 -15.86 13.95
CA LEU A 59 12.18 -14.84 14.93
C LEU A 59 13.44 -14.37 15.68
N PRO A 60 13.65 -13.06 15.82
CA PRO A 60 14.73 -12.55 16.66
C PRO A 60 14.52 -13.00 18.12
N THR A 61 15.62 -13.26 18.83
CA THR A 61 15.53 -13.57 20.26
C THR A 61 15.01 -12.35 21.03
N PRO A 62 14.35 -12.53 22.19
CA PRO A 62 13.89 -11.41 23.00
C PRO A 62 15.02 -10.41 23.26
N ASP A 63 14.70 -9.13 23.14
CA ASP A 63 15.58 -7.96 23.32
C ASP A 63 16.80 -7.87 22.39
N SER A 64 16.92 -8.77 21.42
CA SER A 64 17.91 -8.61 20.35
C SER A 64 17.58 -7.44 19.41
N GLY A 65 18.51 -7.10 18.54
CA GLY A 65 18.28 -6.11 17.49
C GLY A 65 17.17 -6.54 16.52
N PRO A 66 16.50 -5.58 15.85
CA PRO A 66 15.49 -5.87 14.86
C PRO A 66 16.06 -6.64 13.68
N LYS A 67 15.30 -7.61 13.16
CA LYS A 67 15.57 -8.29 11.89
C LYS A 67 14.92 -7.53 10.74
N ASP A 68 15.69 -7.21 9.71
CA ASP A 68 15.17 -6.57 8.51
C ASP A 68 14.47 -7.59 7.60
N LEU A 69 13.26 -7.28 7.14
CA LEU A 69 12.54 -8.00 6.09
C LEU A 69 12.15 -6.99 4.98
N PRO A 70 13.05 -6.70 4.04
CA PRO A 70 12.86 -5.63 3.05
C PRO A 70 11.75 -5.94 2.04
N ASP A 71 11.56 -7.20 1.66
CA ASP A 71 10.57 -7.64 0.66
C ASP A 71 9.13 -7.29 1.06
N VAL A 72 8.89 -7.27 2.36
CA VAL A 72 7.59 -6.97 2.98
C VAL A 72 7.60 -5.64 3.75
N ARG A 73 8.71 -4.89 3.68
CA ARG A 73 8.89 -3.56 4.28
C ARG A 73 8.62 -3.52 5.78
N ILE A 74 9.05 -4.53 6.54
CA ILE A 74 8.92 -4.56 8.01
C ILE A 74 10.26 -4.74 8.71
N TRP A 75 10.35 -4.21 9.92
CA TRP A 75 11.29 -4.63 10.94
C TRP A 75 10.60 -5.63 11.86
N LEU A 76 11.16 -6.83 11.99
CA LEU A 76 10.70 -7.81 12.97
C LEU A 76 11.47 -7.61 14.27
N VAL A 77 10.75 -7.36 15.36
CA VAL A 77 11.31 -7.19 16.70
C VAL A 77 10.72 -8.20 17.65
N ASN A 78 11.47 -8.55 18.70
CA ASN A 78 10.96 -9.36 19.80
C ASN A 78 11.27 -8.64 21.12
N ILE A 79 10.22 -8.14 21.77
CA ILE A 79 10.32 -7.37 23.00
C ILE A 79 10.44 -8.37 24.16
N GLY A 80 11.51 -8.29 24.94
CA GLY A 80 11.66 -8.98 26.21
C GLY A 80 11.62 -8.01 27.40
N ASP A 81 12.04 -8.50 28.57
CA ASP A 81 11.91 -7.77 29.83
C ASP A 81 12.76 -6.50 29.86
N ALA A 82 13.92 -6.48 29.21
CA ALA A 82 14.81 -5.32 29.21
C ALA A 82 14.18 -4.11 28.50
N ARG A 83 13.40 -4.35 27.43
CA ARG A 83 12.73 -3.29 26.66
C ARG A 83 11.38 -2.89 27.23
N VAL A 84 10.74 -3.76 28.01
CA VAL A 84 9.51 -3.41 28.77
C VAL A 84 9.83 -2.41 29.88
N GLY A 85 10.97 -2.56 30.55
CA GLY A 85 11.43 -1.65 31.61
C GLY A 85 12.21 -0.43 31.13
N ASP A 86 12.30 -0.18 29.81
CA ASP A 86 13.10 0.91 29.26
C ASP A 86 12.41 2.28 29.47
N ASN A 87 13.10 3.21 30.13
CA ASN A 87 12.62 4.56 30.42
C ASN A 87 12.37 5.43 29.17
N ARG A 88 12.82 4.98 28.00
CA ARG A 88 12.52 5.63 26.72
C ARG A 88 11.12 5.30 26.18
N GLN A 89 10.46 4.28 26.73
CA GLN A 89 9.09 3.95 26.37
C GLN A 89 8.16 5.08 26.83
N PRO A 90 7.21 5.52 26.00
CA PRO A 90 6.25 6.52 26.41
C PRO A 90 5.29 5.93 27.45
N ASN A 91 4.88 6.78 28.40
CA ASN A 91 3.95 6.39 29.47
C ASN A 91 2.50 6.24 28.98
N ASP A 92 2.23 6.60 27.72
CA ASP A 92 0.90 6.68 27.13
C ASP A 92 0.33 5.31 26.77
N TYR A 93 1.17 4.27 26.67
CA TYR A 93 0.75 2.92 26.34
C TYR A 93 1.55 1.82 27.06
N THR A 94 0.86 0.73 27.38
CA THR A 94 1.50 -0.43 28.02
C THR A 94 2.30 -1.24 27.01
N VAL A 95 3.62 -1.29 27.22
CA VAL A 95 4.52 -2.19 26.48
C VAL A 95 4.44 -3.59 27.09
N LYS A 96 4.25 -4.61 26.24
CA LYS A 96 4.21 -6.03 26.64
C LYS A 96 5.26 -6.81 25.87
N PRO A 97 5.83 -7.87 26.46
CA PRO A 97 6.73 -8.77 25.73
C PRO A 97 6.10 -9.36 24.45
N GLY A 98 6.97 -9.86 23.58
CA GLY A 98 6.61 -10.64 22.39
C GLY A 98 6.99 -9.98 21.07
N VAL A 99 6.70 -10.71 20.00
CA VAL A 99 7.06 -10.32 18.63
C VAL A 99 6.18 -9.18 18.14
N ARG A 100 6.77 -8.21 17.43
CA ARG A 100 6.05 -7.17 16.69
C ARG A 100 6.66 -7.01 15.30
N ALA A 101 5.82 -6.71 14.33
CA ALA A 101 6.22 -6.28 13.00
C ALA A 101 5.99 -4.77 12.90
N LEU A 102 7.08 -4.01 12.73
CA LEU A 102 7.04 -2.56 12.58
C LEU A 102 7.17 -2.21 11.11
N TYR A 103 6.21 -1.46 10.56
CA TYR A 103 6.28 -1.03 9.18
C TYR A 103 7.44 -0.04 8.97
N LYS A 104 8.31 -0.24 7.98
CA LYS A 104 9.57 0.52 7.77
C LYS A 104 9.39 1.97 7.30
N ILE A 105 8.16 2.45 7.21
CA ILE A 105 7.84 3.80 6.73
C ILE A 105 7.61 4.71 7.94
N CYS A 106 8.42 5.76 8.04
CA CYS A 106 8.26 6.78 9.07
C CYS A 106 6.91 7.50 8.91
N VAL A 107 6.19 7.67 10.02
CA VAL A 107 4.86 8.30 10.06
C VAL A 107 4.85 9.78 9.73
N HIS A 108 6.02 10.43 9.59
CA HIS A 108 6.10 11.84 9.20
C HIS A 108 5.84 12.01 7.69
N LEU A 109 6.83 11.70 6.83
CA LEU A 109 6.73 11.83 5.37
C LEU A 109 7.15 10.55 4.61
N GLY A 110 7.22 9.43 5.32
CA GLY A 110 7.37 8.13 4.69
C GLY A 110 8.79 7.68 4.35
N CYS A 111 9.81 8.36 4.87
CA CYS A 111 11.18 7.89 4.73
C CYS A 111 11.40 6.53 5.40
N LEU A 112 12.29 5.73 4.81
CA LEU A 112 12.69 4.45 5.40
C LEU A 112 13.65 4.70 6.56
N TYR A 113 13.18 4.46 7.78
CA TYR A 113 14.02 4.55 8.96
C TYR A 113 14.87 3.30 9.12
N LYS A 114 16.06 3.47 9.72
CA LYS A 114 17.03 2.38 9.95
C LYS A 114 17.23 2.11 11.43
N TRP A 115 17.57 0.89 11.78
CA TRP A 115 18.09 0.58 13.10
C TRP A 115 19.54 1.06 13.24
N VAL A 116 19.87 1.73 14.35
CA VAL A 116 21.22 2.19 14.67
C VAL A 116 21.68 1.50 15.96
N PRO A 117 22.48 0.42 15.87
CA PRO A 117 22.86 -0.39 17.04
C PRO A 117 23.59 0.40 18.14
N THR A 118 24.41 1.39 17.76
CA THR A 118 25.17 2.21 18.73
C THR A 118 24.28 3.07 19.61
N ASN A 119 23.08 3.43 19.14
CA ASN A 119 22.13 4.29 19.83
C ASN A 119 20.91 3.50 20.34
N ASP A 120 20.87 2.19 20.09
CA ASP A 120 19.76 1.28 20.40
C ASP A 120 18.38 1.82 19.98
N ARG A 121 18.28 2.46 18.81
CA ARG A 121 17.02 3.05 18.33
C ARG A 121 16.88 3.03 16.82
N PHE A 122 15.65 3.25 16.38
CA PHE A 122 15.34 3.57 14.99
C PHE A 122 15.57 5.05 14.72
N GLU A 123 16.21 5.37 13.60
CA GLU A 123 16.49 6.74 13.17
C GLU A 123 15.97 6.96 11.75
N SER A 124 15.16 8.01 11.58
CA SER A 124 14.72 8.49 10.27
C SER A 124 15.83 9.35 9.66
N PRO A 125 16.23 9.11 8.40
CA PRO A 125 17.29 9.90 7.77
C PRO A 125 16.83 11.28 7.30
N CYS A 126 15.52 11.57 7.31
CA CYS A 126 14.97 12.77 6.69
C CYS A 126 14.86 13.96 7.66
N HIS A 127 14.10 13.78 8.75
CA HIS A 127 13.85 14.76 9.80
C HIS A 127 13.13 14.08 10.97
#